data_AF-A0A7S4PTH4-F1
#
_entry.id   AF-A0A7S4PTH4-F1
#
_cell.length_a   1.000
_cell.length_b   1.000
_cell.length_c   1.000
_cell.angle_alpha   90.00
_cell.angle_beta   90.00
_cell.angle_gamma   90.00
#
_symmetry.space_group_name_H-M   'P 1'
#
loop_
_entity.id
_entity.type
_entity.pdbx_description
1 polymer ?
#
loop_
_entity_poly.entity_id
_entity_poly.type
_entity_poly.pdbx_seq_one_letter_code
_entity_poly.pdbx_strand_id
1 'polypeptide(L)'
;VVERTVAAYCLRHGLKAPNRCTTVQPAGTKSLLTGASPGWHPPKSVRYIRRITFHRQDPIVLACQECGYRVIPAPSAHDADGKLLEDIWDERVQEWLVEIPTQVLWHKAAEGLDLAALPARAQFMLWMQVQRHYATHNTSATIELRESEIDELAELIHGHLGNGYVSAALLARFDTGATFPRMPFEPISQSRFDAEITALKARRRAHSFAEALRNVDRPEVTLWGGAPGCDSEVCRLPARAGA
;
A
#
# COMPACT_ATOMS: atom_id res chain seq x y z
N VAL A 1 26.22 -7.57 13.00
CA VAL A 1 26.04 -6.51 14.03
C VAL A 1 24.93 -6.85 15.01
N VAL A 2 23.69 -7.06 14.54
CA VAL A 2 22.52 -7.35 15.40
C VAL A 2 22.80 -8.50 16.38
N GLU A 3 23.22 -9.67 15.89
CA GLU A 3 23.49 -10.84 16.73
C GLU A 3 24.50 -10.56 17.84
N ARG A 4 25.63 -9.91 17.50
CA ARG A 4 26.67 -9.53 18.47
C ARG A 4 26.10 -8.58 19.53
N THR A 5 25.30 -7.59 19.14
CA THR A 5 24.72 -6.62 20.06
C THR A 5 23.70 -7.27 21.00
N VAL A 6 22.82 -8.12 20.47
CA VAL A 6 21.82 -8.87 21.26
C VAL A 6 22.50 -9.84 22.21
N ALA A 7 23.49 -10.61 21.74
CA ALA A 7 24.25 -11.53 22.58
C ALA A 7 24.97 -10.81 23.73
N ALA A 8 25.63 -9.67 23.45
CA ALA A 8 26.28 -8.86 24.47
C ALA A 8 25.28 -8.29 25.48
N TYR A 9 24.10 -7.86 25.04
CA TYR A 9 23.03 -7.40 25.93
C TYR A 9 22.54 -8.54 26.83
N CYS A 10 22.20 -9.69 26.26
CA CYS A 10 21.77 -10.86 27.02
C CYS A 10 22.80 -11.29 28.07
N LEU A 11 24.09 -11.34 27.70
CA LEU A 11 25.17 -11.69 28.62
C LEU A 11 25.26 -10.72 29.80
N ARG A 12 25.21 -9.41 29.56
CA ARG A 12 25.26 -8.40 30.63
C ARG A 12 24.09 -8.48 31.61
N HIS A 13 22.94 -8.95 31.15
CA HIS A 13 21.71 -9.01 31.94
C HIS A 13 21.36 -10.43 32.42
N GLY A 14 22.24 -11.43 32.22
CA GLY A 14 21.98 -12.81 32.63
C GLY A 14 20.80 -13.46 31.89
N LEU A 15 20.49 -13.00 30.67
CA LEU A 15 19.38 -13.50 29.86
C LEU A 15 19.85 -14.55 28.85
N LYS A 16 18.97 -15.48 28.48
CA LYS A 16 19.21 -16.42 27.36
C LYS A 16 19.17 -15.66 26.03
N ALA A 17 20.21 -15.81 25.22
CA ALA A 17 20.24 -15.25 23.88
C ALA A 17 19.23 -15.96 22.95
N PRO A 18 18.52 -15.23 22.07
CA PRO A 18 17.62 -15.83 21.10
C PRO A 18 18.39 -16.58 20.00
N ASN A 19 17.80 -17.67 19.50
CA ASN A 19 18.42 -18.51 18.45
C ASN A 19 18.50 -17.81 17.08
N ARG A 20 17.65 -16.82 16.85
CA ARG A 20 17.52 -16.06 15.59
C ARG A 20 17.17 -14.62 15.94
N CYS A 21 17.72 -13.65 15.21
CA CYS A 21 17.65 -12.23 15.59
C CYS A 21 17.07 -11.31 14.51
N THR A 22 16.89 -11.80 13.29
CA THR A 22 16.52 -10.97 12.13
C THR A 22 15.36 -11.60 11.37
N THR A 23 14.48 -10.75 10.87
CA THR A 23 13.32 -11.09 10.04
C THR A 23 13.01 -9.91 9.12
N VAL A 24 12.23 -10.12 8.08
CA VAL A 24 11.70 -9.04 7.24
C VAL A 24 10.20 -9.20 7.13
N GLN A 25 9.48 -8.20 7.65
CA GLN A 25 8.05 -8.06 7.53
C GLN A 25 7.74 -6.95 6.52
N PRO A 26 6.90 -7.19 5.49
CA PRO A 26 6.43 -6.14 4.60
C PRO A 26 5.39 -5.28 5.33
N ALA A 27 5.87 -4.34 6.14
CA ALA A 27 5.03 -3.49 6.98
C ALA A 27 4.40 -2.34 6.19
N GLY A 28 3.35 -2.64 5.40
CA GLY A 28 2.67 -1.70 4.50
C GLY A 28 2.40 -0.32 5.12
N THR A 29 1.68 -0.27 6.25
CA THR A 29 1.35 1.00 6.93
C THR A 29 2.58 1.77 7.40
N LYS A 30 3.60 1.08 7.94
CA LYS A 30 4.81 1.74 8.48
C LYS A 30 5.67 2.31 7.36
N SER A 31 5.81 1.57 6.25
CA SER A 31 6.57 2.00 5.08
C SER A 31 5.99 3.25 4.43
N LEU A 32 4.67 3.45 4.52
CA LEU A 32 4.01 4.66 4.01
C LEU A 32 4.40 5.93 4.77
N LEU A 33 4.76 5.84 6.06
CA LEU A 33 5.21 7.00 6.84
C LEU A 33 6.57 7.54 6.37
N THR A 34 7.42 6.66 5.87
CA THR A 34 8.78 7.00 5.42
C THR A 34 8.92 7.09 3.91
N GLY A 35 7.88 6.73 3.14
CA GLY A 35 7.94 6.61 1.68
C GLY A 35 8.81 5.45 1.20
N ALA A 36 9.12 4.48 2.08
CA ALA A 36 9.90 3.30 1.75
C ALA A 36 9.06 2.21 1.08
N SER A 37 9.72 1.25 0.44
CA SER A 37 9.07 0.00 0.02
C SER A 37 8.64 -0.84 1.24
N PRO A 38 7.56 -1.65 1.12
CA PRO A 38 7.18 -2.60 2.15
C PRO A 38 8.11 -3.81 2.15
N GLY A 39 9.06 -3.84 3.08
CA GLY A 39 10.06 -4.90 3.18
C GLY A 39 11.00 -4.86 1.97
N TRP A 40 11.02 -5.94 1.19
CA TRP A 40 11.83 -6.07 -0.02
C TRP A 40 11.04 -5.84 -1.31
N HIS A 41 9.71 -5.71 -1.22
CA HIS A 41 8.85 -5.63 -2.40
C HIS A 41 9.10 -4.34 -3.19
N PRO A 42 9.27 -4.43 -4.52
CA PRO A 42 9.26 -3.24 -5.34
C PRO A 42 7.88 -2.56 -5.29
N PRO A 43 7.82 -1.23 -5.36
CA PRO A 43 6.58 -0.48 -5.49
C PRO A 43 5.94 -0.83 -6.83
N LYS A 44 4.61 -0.67 -6.90
CA LYS A 44 3.82 -0.98 -8.09
C LYS A 44 4.19 -0.14 -9.31
N SER A 45 4.67 1.08 -9.09
CA SER A 45 5.19 1.97 -10.12
C SER A 45 6.15 2.97 -9.50
N VAL A 46 7.00 3.57 -10.34
CA VAL A 46 7.89 4.67 -9.98
C VAL A 46 7.08 5.91 -9.57
N ARG A 47 5.96 6.16 -10.26
CA ARG A 47 5.03 7.27 -10.01
C ARG A 47 3.60 6.76 -10.08
N TYR A 48 2.78 7.21 -9.15
CA TYR A 48 1.38 6.82 -9.09
C TYR A 48 0.53 7.87 -8.38
N ILE A 49 -0.77 7.88 -8.69
CA ILE A 49 -1.78 8.48 -7.82
C ILE A 49 -2.11 7.46 -6.73
N ARG A 50 -1.88 7.86 -5.48
CA ARG A 50 -2.33 7.09 -4.32
C ARG A 50 -3.67 7.64 -3.86
N ARG A 51 -4.66 6.77 -3.72
CA ARG A 51 -5.99 7.14 -3.23
C ARG A 51 -6.17 6.68 -1.79
N ILE A 52 -6.63 7.58 -0.94
CA ILE A 52 -6.98 7.28 0.45
C ILE A 52 -8.45 7.63 0.65
N THR A 53 -9.21 6.66 1.15
CA THR A 53 -10.65 6.82 1.43
C THR A 53 -10.85 7.51 2.77
N PHE A 54 -11.73 8.49 2.79
CA PHE A 54 -12.21 9.18 3.97
C PHE A 54 -13.73 9.24 3.93
N HIS A 55 -14.36 9.33 5.09
CA HIS A 55 -15.75 9.77 5.16
C HIS A 55 -15.86 11.22 4.67
N ARG A 56 -16.94 11.58 3.98
CA ARG A 56 -17.10 12.91 3.36
C ARG A 56 -17.03 14.09 4.35
N GLN A 57 -17.34 13.83 5.63
CA GLN A 57 -17.31 14.84 6.71
C GLN A 57 -16.00 14.81 7.52
N ASP A 58 -15.03 13.98 7.16
CA ASP A 58 -13.76 13.90 7.89
C ASP A 58 -12.98 15.23 7.76
N PRO A 59 -12.57 15.88 8.87
CA PRO A 59 -11.76 17.10 8.84
C PRO A 59 -10.51 16.99 7.96
N ILE A 60 -9.91 15.79 7.87
CA ILE A 60 -8.72 15.54 7.06
C ILE A 60 -9.03 15.72 5.58
N VAL A 61 -10.17 15.20 5.06
CA VAL A 61 -10.48 15.33 3.63
C VAL A 61 -10.79 16.78 3.26
N LEU A 62 -11.47 17.51 4.14
CA LEU A 62 -11.76 18.94 3.97
C LEU A 62 -10.46 19.76 3.96
N ALA A 63 -9.55 19.49 4.90
CA ALA A 63 -8.24 20.13 4.93
C ALA A 63 -7.39 19.78 3.69
N CYS A 64 -7.49 18.55 3.17
CA CYS A 64 -6.85 18.15 1.92
C CYS A 64 -7.36 18.96 0.72
N GLN A 65 -8.68 19.24 0.64
CA GLN A 65 -9.23 20.11 -0.41
C GLN A 65 -8.65 21.52 -0.33
N GLU A 66 -8.59 22.13 0.86
CA GLU A 66 -7.98 23.46 1.04
C GLU A 66 -6.49 23.48 0.70
N CYS A 67 -5.80 22.35 0.90
CA CYS A 67 -4.40 22.16 0.51
C CYS A 67 -4.20 21.95 -1.01
N GLY A 68 -5.27 21.86 -1.79
CA GLY A 68 -5.25 21.74 -3.25
C GLY A 68 -5.29 20.29 -3.78
N TYR A 69 -5.40 19.29 -2.90
CA TYR A 69 -5.53 17.89 -3.32
C TYR A 69 -6.86 17.67 -4.04
N ARG A 70 -6.84 16.80 -5.05
CA ARG A 70 -8.06 16.41 -5.76
C ARG A 70 -8.83 15.41 -4.91
N VAL A 71 -10.14 15.60 -4.86
CA VAL A 71 -11.08 14.72 -4.16
C VAL A 71 -12.12 14.23 -5.16
N ILE A 72 -12.35 12.92 -5.18
CA ILE A 72 -13.31 12.27 -6.07
C ILE A 72 -14.20 11.31 -5.25
N PRO A 73 -15.37 10.90 -5.75
CA PRO A 73 -16.21 9.95 -5.02
C PRO A 73 -15.53 8.59 -4.89
N ALA A 74 -15.81 7.86 -3.80
CA ALA A 74 -15.29 6.51 -3.60
C ALA A 74 -15.78 5.50 -4.65
N PRO A 75 -15.12 4.33 -4.78
CA PRO A 75 -15.60 3.28 -5.67
C PRO A 75 -16.91 2.65 -5.19
N SER A 76 -17.36 2.93 -3.96
CA SER A 76 -18.67 2.52 -3.44
C SER A 76 -19.81 3.37 -4.02
N ALA A 77 -19.53 4.57 -4.54
CA ALA A 77 -20.52 5.52 -5.00
C ALA A 77 -21.00 5.23 -6.44
N HIS A 78 -22.14 4.56 -6.55
CA HIS A 78 -22.80 4.26 -7.82
C HIS A 78 -24.26 4.71 -7.82
N ASP A 79 -24.82 4.94 -9.01
CA ASP A 79 -26.26 5.08 -9.21
C ASP A 79 -26.98 3.72 -9.21
N ALA A 80 -28.31 3.75 -9.41
CA ALA A 80 -29.15 2.56 -9.41
C ALA A 80 -28.79 1.56 -10.53
N ASP A 81 -28.14 2.03 -11.60
CA ASP A 81 -27.71 1.23 -12.75
C ASP A 81 -26.27 0.72 -12.60
N GLY A 82 -25.60 1.02 -11.48
CA GLY A 82 -24.23 0.59 -11.19
C GLY A 82 -23.15 1.45 -11.87
N LYS A 83 -23.49 2.65 -12.37
CA LYS A 83 -22.53 3.60 -12.92
C LYS A 83 -21.94 4.47 -11.81
N LEU A 84 -20.64 4.72 -11.88
CA LEU A 84 -19.95 5.56 -10.90
C LEU A 84 -20.46 7.00 -10.89
N LEU A 85 -20.71 7.51 -9.68
CA LEU A 85 -21.02 8.92 -9.46
C LEU A 85 -19.74 9.74 -9.54
N GLU A 86 -19.80 10.90 -10.20
CA GLU A 86 -18.65 11.81 -10.40
C GLU A 86 -18.71 13.05 -9.51
N ASP A 87 -19.90 13.42 -9.01
CA ASP A 87 -20.07 14.56 -8.10
C ASP A 87 -19.87 14.12 -6.64
N ILE A 88 -18.91 14.74 -5.95
CA ILE A 88 -18.63 14.48 -4.53
C ILE A 88 -19.73 14.98 -3.61
N TRP A 89 -20.58 15.91 -4.07
CA TRP A 89 -21.65 16.53 -3.27
C TRP A 89 -22.98 15.79 -3.38
N ASP A 90 -23.07 14.78 -4.23
CA ASP A 90 -24.25 13.92 -4.33
C ASP A 90 -24.54 13.27 -2.96
N GLU A 91 -25.80 13.31 -2.52
CA GLU A 91 -26.20 12.81 -1.20
C GLU A 91 -25.91 11.32 -1.01
N ARG A 92 -25.83 10.55 -2.10
CA ARG A 92 -25.49 9.12 -2.07
C ARG A 92 -24.00 8.87 -1.80
N VAL A 93 -23.15 9.89 -1.98
CA VAL A 93 -21.72 9.79 -1.75
C VAL A 93 -21.43 10.03 -0.27
N GLN A 94 -21.08 8.95 0.43
CA GLN A 94 -20.68 8.98 1.85
C GLN A 94 -19.16 8.96 2.04
N GLU A 95 -18.44 8.48 1.03
CA GLU A 95 -16.99 8.31 1.07
C GLU A 95 -16.32 9.02 -0.10
N TRP A 96 -15.20 9.68 0.19
CA TRP A 96 -14.40 10.43 -0.76
C TRP A 96 -12.98 9.85 -0.82
N LEU A 97 -12.37 9.91 -2.00
CA LEU A 97 -10.97 9.56 -2.21
C LEU A 97 -10.15 10.84 -2.35
N VAL A 98 -9.12 11.00 -1.53
CA VAL A 98 -8.08 11.99 -1.76
C VAL A 98 -7.03 11.40 -2.69
N GLU A 99 -6.78 12.07 -3.81
CA GLU A 99 -5.74 11.70 -4.77
C GLU A 99 -4.40 12.39 -4.41
N ILE A 100 -3.40 11.57 -4.08
CA ILE A 100 -2.07 12.01 -3.66
C ILE A 100 -1.05 11.59 -4.72
N PRO A 101 -0.60 12.51 -5.60
CA PRO A 101 0.48 12.24 -6.52
C PRO A 101 1.75 11.89 -5.75
N THR A 102 2.29 10.70 -6.00
CA THR A 102 3.43 10.14 -5.25
C THR A 102 4.53 9.70 -6.22
N GLN A 103 5.77 10.01 -5.86
CA GLN A 103 6.98 9.55 -6.53
C GLN A 103 7.87 8.83 -5.52
N VAL A 104 8.39 7.67 -5.87
CA VAL A 104 9.23 6.87 -4.97
C VAL A 104 10.60 7.54 -4.78
N LEU A 105 11.17 7.41 -3.58
CA LEU A 105 12.44 8.08 -3.21
C LEU A 105 13.60 7.72 -4.16
N TRP A 106 13.62 6.49 -4.64
CA TRP A 106 14.67 5.94 -5.50
C TRP A 106 14.30 5.95 -6.99
N HIS A 107 13.36 6.82 -7.41
CA HIS A 107 12.87 6.87 -8.80
C HIS A 107 13.98 6.92 -9.85
N LYS A 108 15.10 7.63 -9.58
CA LYS A 108 16.23 7.74 -10.50
C LYS A 108 16.85 6.39 -10.85
N ALA A 109 16.89 5.45 -9.90
CA ALA A 109 17.39 4.10 -10.11
C ALA A 109 16.34 3.17 -10.76
N ALA A 110 15.08 3.59 -10.81
CA ALA A 110 13.95 2.85 -11.35
C ALA A 110 13.50 3.35 -12.73
N GLU A 111 14.10 4.42 -13.23
CA GLU A 111 13.62 5.10 -14.43
C GLU A 111 13.74 4.17 -15.64
N GLY A 112 12.66 4.05 -16.42
CA GLY A 112 12.58 3.12 -17.55
C GLY A 112 12.34 1.66 -17.18
N LEU A 113 12.30 1.31 -15.88
CA LEU A 113 11.89 -0.03 -15.45
C LEU A 113 10.37 -0.13 -15.35
N ASP A 114 9.81 -1.12 -16.01
CA ASP A 114 8.43 -1.54 -15.75
C ASP A 114 8.39 -2.46 -14.52
N LEU A 115 8.24 -1.85 -13.34
CA LEU A 115 8.11 -2.58 -12.08
C LEU A 115 6.84 -3.46 -12.05
N ALA A 116 5.82 -3.09 -12.84
CA ALA A 116 4.60 -3.88 -12.99
C ALA A 116 4.80 -5.10 -13.92
N ALA A 117 5.90 -5.17 -14.66
CA ALA A 117 6.24 -6.32 -15.51
C ALA A 117 7.34 -7.22 -14.92
N LEU A 118 7.75 -7.01 -13.66
CA LEU A 118 8.78 -7.85 -13.03
C LEU A 118 8.37 -9.33 -13.01
N PRO A 119 9.14 -10.24 -13.62
CA PRO A 119 8.79 -11.65 -13.68
C PRO A 119 8.91 -12.31 -12.31
N ALA A 120 8.15 -13.39 -12.09
CA ALA A 120 8.13 -14.15 -10.84
C ALA A 120 9.54 -14.62 -10.44
N ARG A 121 10.36 -15.06 -11.42
CA ARG A 121 11.78 -15.38 -11.21
C ARG A 121 12.57 -14.22 -10.61
N ALA A 122 12.43 -13.01 -11.16
CA ALA A 122 13.18 -11.86 -10.66
C ALA A 122 12.77 -11.49 -9.23
N GLN A 123 11.46 -11.55 -8.95
CA GLN A 123 10.92 -11.37 -7.60
C GLN A 123 11.50 -12.41 -6.62
N PHE A 124 11.47 -13.69 -7.01
CA PHE A 124 12.02 -14.80 -6.21
C PHE A 124 13.52 -14.61 -5.92
N MET A 125 14.31 -14.25 -6.92
CA MET A 125 15.76 -14.08 -6.74
C MET A 125 16.09 -12.87 -5.86
N LEU A 126 15.39 -11.74 -6.04
CA LEU A 126 15.56 -10.56 -5.18
C LEU A 126 15.23 -10.88 -3.72
N TRP A 127 14.10 -11.57 -3.51
CA TRP A 127 13.70 -12.04 -2.19
C TRP A 127 14.73 -12.97 -1.56
N MET A 128 15.23 -13.95 -2.32
CA MET A 128 16.20 -14.92 -1.83
C MET A 128 17.54 -14.29 -1.43
N GLN A 129 17.94 -13.17 -2.03
CA GLN A 129 19.10 -12.41 -1.56
C GLN A 129 18.90 -11.94 -0.11
N VAL A 130 17.72 -11.39 0.21
CA VAL A 130 17.39 -10.93 1.57
C VAL A 130 17.29 -12.10 2.53
N GLN A 131 16.62 -13.18 2.12
CA GLN A 131 16.46 -14.38 2.94
C GLN A 131 17.79 -15.06 3.26
N ARG A 132 18.73 -15.15 2.31
CA ARG A 132 20.02 -15.83 2.52
C ARG A 132 21.04 -15.00 3.27
N HIS A 133 21.06 -13.70 3.04
CA HIS A 133 22.16 -12.84 3.50
C HIS A 133 21.81 -11.93 4.68
N TYR A 134 20.55 -11.87 5.08
CA TYR A 134 20.12 -11.00 6.18
C TYR A 134 19.19 -11.69 7.18
N ALA A 135 18.12 -12.34 6.72
CA ALA A 135 17.11 -12.88 7.60
C ALA A 135 17.50 -14.26 8.16
N THR A 136 17.40 -14.41 9.48
CA THR A 136 17.61 -15.69 10.17
C THR A 136 16.29 -16.41 10.45
N HIS A 137 15.18 -15.67 10.55
CA HIS A 137 13.82 -16.21 10.47
C HIS A 137 13.38 -16.31 8.99
N ASN A 138 12.11 -16.02 8.71
CA ASN A 138 11.58 -15.87 7.37
C ASN A 138 11.63 -14.40 6.92
N THR A 139 11.85 -14.20 5.63
CA THR A 139 11.52 -12.96 4.93
C THR A 139 10.14 -13.16 4.34
N SER A 140 9.13 -12.52 4.91
CA SER A 140 7.77 -12.61 4.37
C SER A 140 7.74 -12.05 2.95
N ALA A 141 7.10 -12.79 2.05
CA ALA A 141 7.09 -12.54 0.63
C ALA A 141 5.74 -12.90 0.03
N THR A 142 5.22 -12.01 -0.81
CA THR A 142 4.20 -12.32 -1.80
C THR A 142 4.84 -12.26 -3.19
N ILE A 143 4.88 -13.39 -3.89
CA ILE A 143 5.36 -13.45 -5.28
C ILE A 143 4.14 -13.40 -6.19
N GLU A 144 4.10 -12.39 -7.05
CA GLU A 144 3.07 -12.24 -8.06
C GLU A 144 3.50 -12.97 -9.33
N LEU A 145 2.66 -13.87 -9.85
CA LEU A 145 3.00 -14.72 -10.98
C LEU A 145 1.87 -14.80 -12.01
N ARG A 146 2.26 -15.00 -13.26
CA ARG A 146 1.37 -15.37 -14.38
C ARG A 146 1.30 -16.87 -14.52
N GLU A 147 0.28 -17.33 -15.23
CA GLU A 147 0.11 -18.76 -15.54
C GLU A 147 1.34 -19.34 -16.24
N SER A 148 1.91 -18.62 -17.21
CA SER A 148 3.11 -19.03 -17.93
C SER A 148 4.39 -19.11 -17.08
N GLU A 149 4.37 -18.58 -15.84
CA GLU A 149 5.53 -18.55 -14.94
C GLU A 149 5.46 -19.62 -13.84
N ILE A 150 4.37 -20.41 -13.78
CA ILE A 150 4.13 -21.39 -12.72
C ILE A 150 5.24 -22.45 -12.67
N ASP A 151 5.54 -23.08 -13.80
CA ASP A 151 6.51 -24.19 -13.87
C ASP A 151 7.92 -23.72 -13.47
N GLU A 152 8.36 -22.57 -13.99
CA GLU A 152 9.67 -22.02 -13.62
C GLU A 152 9.74 -21.69 -12.12
N LEU A 153 8.69 -21.07 -11.56
CA LEU A 153 8.67 -20.74 -10.14
C LEU A 153 8.64 -21.99 -9.26
N ALA A 154 7.94 -23.04 -9.66
CA ALA A 154 7.90 -24.31 -8.95
C ALA A 154 9.29 -24.96 -8.86
N GLU A 155 10.02 -25.00 -9.98
CA GLU A 155 11.41 -25.50 -10.03
C GLU A 155 12.35 -24.64 -9.18
N LEU A 156 12.18 -23.31 -9.20
CA LEU A 156 12.96 -22.41 -8.35
C LEU A 156 12.71 -22.67 -6.86
N ILE A 157 11.45 -22.80 -6.44
CA ILE A 157 11.09 -23.11 -5.05
C ILE A 157 11.70 -24.46 -4.66
N HIS A 158 11.47 -25.50 -5.45
CA HIS A 158 11.95 -26.86 -5.18
C HIS A 158 13.49 -26.90 -5.05
N GLY A 159 14.21 -26.31 -5.99
CA GLY A 159 15.68 -26.24 -5.97
C GLY A 159 16.27 -25.43 -4.81
N HIS A 160 15.45 -24.59 -4.15
CA HIS A 160 15.87 -23.77 -3.02
C HIS A 160 15.44 -24.30 -1.66
N LEU A 161 14.69 -25.42 -1.60
CA LEU A 161 14.40 -26.13 -0.36
C LEU A 161 15.70 -26.54 0.33
N GLY A 162 15.82 -26.26 1.63
CA GLY A 162 17.06 -26.47 2.39
C GLY A 162 18.18 -25.45 2.10
N ASN A 163 18.05 -24.65 1.03
CA ASN A 163 19.03 -23.65 0.60
C ASN A 163 18.52 -22.21 0.82
N GLY A 164 17.93 -21.97 1.99
CA GLY A 164 17.45 -20.67 2.45
C GLY A 164 15.96 -20.41 2.21
N TYR A 165 15.29 -21.11 1.28
CA TYR A 165 13.83 -20.97 1.16
C TYR A 165 13.15 -21.43 2.46
N VAL A 166 12.18 -20.64 2.93
CA VAL A 166 11.36 -20.96 4.11
C VAL A 166 9.88 -20.97 3.73
N SER A 167 9.30 -19.82 3.38
CA SER A 167 7.92 -19.74 2.89
C SER A 167 7.66 -18.42 2.15
N ALA A 168 6.83 -18.49 1.11
CA ALA A 168 6.29 -17.34 0.40
C ALA A 168 4.80 -17.57 0.10
N ALA A 169 4.02 -16.49 0.08
CA ALA A 169 2.68 -16.48 -0.49
C ALA A 169 2.77 -16.28 -2.00
N LEU A 170 1.92 -16.98 -2.75
CA LEU A 170 1.82 -16.86 -4.20
C LEU A 170 0.49 -16.18 -4.54
N LEU A 171 0.55 -15.16 -5.39
CA LEU A 171 -0.65 -14.42 -5.81
C LEU A 171 -0.71 -14.37 -7.33
N ALA A 172 -1.83 -14.82 -7.91
CA ALA A 172 -2.05 -14.71 -9.34
C ALA A 172 -2.05 -13.23 -9.77
N ARG A 173 -1.25 -12.92 -10.77
CA ARG A 173 -1.15 -11.60 -11.37
C ARG A 173 -2.01 -11.55 -12.62
N PHE A 174 -3.00 -10.68 -12.62
CA PHE A 174 -3.83 -10.44 -13.79
C PHE A 174 -3.20 -9.33 -14.63
N ASP A 175 -2.91 -9.62 -15.90
CA ASP A 175 -2.50 -8.65 -16.93
C ASP A 175 -3.61 -7.74 -17.39
N THR A 176 -4.82 -7.99 -16.91
CA THR A 176 -6.01 -7.37 -17.46
C THR A 176 -5.99 -5.89 -17.14
N GLY A 177 -5.88 -5.07 -18.19
CA GLY A 177 -6.31 -3.67 -18.24
C GLY A 177 -7.80 -3.46 -17.92
N ALA A 178 -8.46 -4.43 -17.29
CA ALA A 178 -9.68 -4.27 -16.51
C ALA A 178 -9.33 -3.52 -15.23
N THR A 179 -8.95 -2.26 -15.41
CA THR A 179 -8.66 -1.32 -14.35
C THR A 179 -9.94 -1.13 -13.58
N PHE A 180 -10.04 -1.70 -12.38
CA PHE A 180 -11.09 -1.29 -11.45
C PHE A 180 -11.01 0.23 -11.37
N PRO A 181 -12.10 0.96 -11.66
CA PRO A 181 -12.05 2.40 -11.64
C PRO A 181 -11.62 2.86 -10.24
N ARG A 182 -10.81 3.91 -10.20
CA ARG A 182 -10.32 4.53 -8.95
C ARG A 182 -9.49 3.58 -8.08
N MET A 183 -8.58 2.80 -8.69
CA MET A 183 -7.64 1.93 -7.97
C MET A 183 -6.87 2.70 -6.87
N PRO A 184 -6.54 2.04 -5.73
CA PRO A 184 -5.75 2.64 -4.67
C PRO A 184 -4.38 3.15 -5.12
N PHE A 185 -3.77 2.48 -6.10
CA PHE A 185 -2.52 2.86 -6.73
C PHE A 185 -2.70 2.88 -8.24
N GLU A 186 -2.73 4.06 -8.84
CA GLU A 186 -2.82 4.21 -10.29
C GLU A 186 -1.47 4.67 -10.85
N PRO A 187 -0.76 3.82 -11.62
CA PRO A 187 0.48 4.22 -12.28
C PRO A 187 0.27 5.43 -13.19
N ILE A 188 1.21 6.39 -13.16
CA ILE A 188 1.18 7.58 -14.01
C ILE A 188 2.54 7.85 -14.64
N SER A 189 2.55 8.56 -15.77
CA SER A 189 3.78 9.05 -16.39
C SER A 189 4.42 10.19 -15.58
N GLN A 190 5.69 10.48 -15.85
CA GLN A 190 6.37 11.67 -15.34
C GLN A 190 5.61 12.96 -15.72
N SER A 191 5.20 13.09 -16.99
CA SER A 191 4.47 14.27 -17.46
C SER A 191 3.15 14.49 -16.71
N ARG A 192 2.40 13.42 -16.44
CA ARG A 192 1.16 13.50 -15.65
C ARG A 192 1.45 13.84 -14.19
N PHE A 193 2.48 13.24 -13.59
CA PHE A 193 2.90 13.59 -12.23
C PHE A 193 3.21 15.09 -12.10
N ASP A 194 4.00 15.65 -13.03
CA ASP A 194 4.35 17.08 -13.00
C ASP A 194 3.14 17.99 -13.19
N ALA A 195 2.22 17.60 -14.08
CA ALA A 195 0.95 18.30 -14.27
C ALA A 195 0.09 18.29 -13.00
N GLU A 196 -0.02 17.15 -12.32
CA GLU A 196 -0.78 17.01 -11.07
C GLU A 196 -0.18 17.82 -9.92
N ILE A 197 1.16 17.82 -9.79
CA ILE A 197 1.86 18.65 -8.79
C ILE A 197 1.66 20.13 -9.08
N THR A 198 1.72 20.54 -10.35
CA THR A 198 1.48 21.94 -10.76
C THR A 198 0.04 22.35 -10.45
N ALA A 199 -0.92 21.52 -10.82
CA ALA A 199 -2.34 21.79 -10.60
C ALA A 199 -2.69 21.79 -9.10
N LEU A 200 -2.07 20.93 -8.29
CA LEU A 200 -2.22 20.93 -6.83
C LEU A 200 -1.77 22.27 -6.25
N LYS A 201 -0.59 22.77 -6.65
CA LYS A 201 -0.08 24.07 -6.19
C LYS A 201 -1.00 25.22 -6.61
N ALA A 202 -1.56 25.16 -7.82
CA ALA A 202 -2.48 26.19 -8.31
C ALA A 202 -3.83 26.20 -7.57
N ARG A 203 -4.31 25.04 -7.11
CA ARG A 203 -5.56 24.91 -6.33
C ARG A 203 -5.42 25.24 -4.86
N ARG A 204 -4.19 25.20 -4.31
CA ARG A 204 -3.93 25.37 -2.88
C ARG A 204 -4.41 26.73 -2.40
N ARG A 205 -5.23 26.73 -1.35
CA ARG A 205 -5.76 27.92 -0.66
C ARG A 205 -5.09 28.14 0.70
N ALA A 206 -4.81 27.06 1.43
CA ALA A 206 -4.15 27.12 2.73
C ALA A 206 -2.62 27.03 2.62
N HIS A 207 -1.88 27.74 3.48
CA HIS A 207 -0.42 27.72 3.46
C HIS A 207 0.16 26.43 4.07
N SER A 208 -0.56 25.83 5.03
CA SER A 208 -0.17 24.57 5.65
C SER A 208 -1.36 23.67 5.92
N PHE A 209 -1.13 22.35 6.00
CA PHE A 209 -2.16 21.39 6.38
C PHE A 209 -2.68 21.63 7.81
N ALA A 210 -1.81 22.01 8.74
CA ALA A 210 -2.20 22.30 10.12
C ALA A 210 -3.13 23.52 10.21
N GLU A 211 -2.93 24.52 9.37
CA GLU A 211 -3.84 25.67 9.27
C GLU A 211 -5.19 25.25 8.71
N ALA A 212 -5.20 24.54 7.57
CA ALA A 212 -6.43 24.03 6.97
C ALA A 212 -7.23 23.16 7.95
N LEU A 213 -6.55 22.26 8.67
CA LEU A 213 -7.18 21.38 9.64
C LEU A 213 -7.80 22.18 10.80
N ARG A 214 -7.12 23.19 11.36
CA ARG A 214 -7.69 24.02 12.44
C ARG A 214 -8.97 24.75 12.05
N ASN A 215 -9.18 25.03 10.75
CA ASN A 215 -10.38 25.71 10.29
C ASN A 215 -11.62 24.80 10.27
N VAL A 216 -11.40 23.48 10.14
CA VAL A 216 -12.44 22.47 9.93
C VAL A 216 -12.59 21.48 11.09
N ASP A 217 -11.53 21.30 11.88
CA ASP A 217 -11.51 20.45 13.06
C ASP A 217 -12.17 21.18 14.23
N ARG A 218 -13.34 20.69 14.63
CA ARG A 218 -14.13 21.27 15.72
C ARG A 218 -14.48 20.18 16.73
N PRO A 219 -14.62 20.51 18.03
CA PRO A 219 -14.94 19.54 19.08
C PRO A 219 -16.23 18.75 18.82
N GLU A 220 -17.16 19.31 18.05
CA GLU A 220 -18.45 18.71 17.72
C GLU A 220 -18.37 17.71 16.54
N VAL A 221 -17.24 17.67 15.82
CA VAL A 221 -17.06 16.73 14.72
C VAL A 221 -16.83 15.34 15.29
N THR A 222 -17.83 14.48 15.12
CA THR A 222 -17.68 13.06 15.43
C THR A 222 -16.93 12.38 14.29
N LEU A 223 -15.71 11.92 14.56
CA LEU A 223 -14.97 11.11 13.60
C LEU A 223 -15.72 9.80 13.37
N TRP A 224 -16.06 9.54 12.11
CA TRP A 224 -16.63 8.27 11.72
C TRP A 224 -15.53 7.20 11.81
N GLY A 225 -15.53 6.44 12.90
CA GLY A 225 -14.80 5.17 12.95
C GLY A 225 -15.49 4.24 11.98
N GLY A 226 -14.99 4.15 10.75
CA GLY A 226 -15.51 3.22 9.74
C GLY A 226 -15.69 1.81 10.32
N ALA A 227 -16.49 0.98 9.63
CA ALA A 227 -16.51 -0.44 9.97
C ALA A 227 -15.06 -0.95 10.02
N PRO A 228 -14.66 -1.69 11.08
CA PRO A 228 -13.31 -2.23 11.16
C PRO A 228 -12.99 -2.92 9.83
N GLY A 229 -11.93 -2.46 9.17
CA GLY A 229 -11.54 -3.01 7.88
C GLY A 229 -11.26 -4.49 8.08
N CYS A 230 -11.90 -5.34 7.26
CA CYS A 230 -11.85 -6.81 7.27
C CYS A 230 -10.81 -7.39 8.24
N ASP A 231 -11.18 -7.42 9.52
CA ASP A 231 -10.59 -8.30 10.50
C ASP A 231 -10.97 -9.70 10.05
N SER A 232 -9.95 -10.51 9.76
CA SER A 232 -10.04 -11.82 9.10
C SER A 232 -10.83 -12.87 9.87
N GLU A 233 -11.68 -12.48 10.83
CA GLU A 233 -12.36 -13.40 11.71
C GLU A 233 -13.75 -13.82 11.23
N VAL A 234 -14.56 -12.98 10.55
CA VAL A 234 -15.86 -13.48 10.03
C VAL A 234 -16.43 -12.61 8.90
N CYS A 235 -16.58 -13.18 7.69
CA CYS A 235 -17.53 -12.66 6.70
C CYS A 235 -18.95 -12.95 7.18
N ARG A 236 -19.55 -12.03 7.96
CA ARG A 236 -20.94 -12.18 8.41
C ARG A 236 -21.88 -11.73 7.29
N LEU A 237 -22.58 -12.70 6.69
CA LEU A 237 -23.78 -12.41 5.91
C LEU A 237 -24.79 -11.66 6.82
N PRO A 238 -25.50 -10.64 6.32
CA PRO A 238 -26.58 -10.04 7.08
C PRO A 238 -27.59 -11.14 7.41
N ALA A 239 -27.94 -11.24 8.70
CA ALA A 239 -28.97 -12.17 9.14
C ALA A 239 -30.24 -11.90 8.32
N ARG A 240 -30.75 -12.94 7.65
CA ARG A 240 -32.08 -12.89 7.06
C ARG A 240 -33.04 -12.45 8.17
N ALA A 241 -33.66 -11.29 8.00
CA ALA A 241 -34.76 -10.88 8.84
C ALA A 241 -35.79 -12.02 8.80
N GLY A 242 -36.05 -12.61 9.97
CA GLY A 242 -37.01 -13.69 10.13
C GLY A 242 -38.41 -13.25 9.73
N ALA A 243 -39.19 -14.23 9.30
CA ALA A 243 -40.62 -14.15 9.02
C ALA A 243 -41.44 -13.63 10.21
#